data_AF-A0A4R2T6F6-F1
#
_entry.id   AF-A0A4R2T6F6-F1
#
_cell.length_a   1.000
_cell.length_b   1.000
_cell.length_c   1.000
_cell.angle_alpha   90.00
_cell.angle_beta   90.00
_cell.angle_gamma   90.00
#
_symmetry.space_group_name_H-M   'P 1'
#
loop_
_entity.id
_entity.type
_entity.pdbx_description
1 polymer ?
#
loop_
_entity_poly.entity_id
_entity_poly.type
_entity_poly.pdbx_seq_one_letter_code
_entity_poly.pdbx_strand_id
1 'polypeptide(L)'
;MEFRITQKSSKFKVPVGIWKNGKKFELAWLTKTEKICSVTIPEKKVHKIPNIVLKETLRADGITSGQVNNLYEFSYISALPPHLIWSKSVILAGNPTALECERFCEFTLEREIPFPIDDVHFDYRKTPLGQQNEPSSQLDIFAVHKKTAEDYIESLQPLRIEVLDHSAYCLLRCIDIIAPERKNTNTLWIYLDHSGFILIRERYGQLQVMQQAEIGDLIELKNKFVARYGDEPEHCIAMNCDNFRHIIKPDFMDYQLMSVPFIAFGCALWGEGQKLLNDLEITIKPIEIELTLADESDNPNHYGEKHDAQVLH
;
A
#
# COMPACT_ATOMS: atom_id res chain seq x y z
N MET A 1 30.76 7.43 21.20
CA MET A 1 30.93 6.01 20.82
C MET A 1 29.99 5.22 21.70
N GLU A 2 28.71 5.16 21.33
CA GLU A 2 27.69 4.43 22.08
C GLU A 2 27.64 2.99 21.57
N PHE A 3 27.94 2.05 22.46
CA PHE A 3 27.81 0.63 22.21
C PHE A 3 26.32 0.26 22.21
N ARG A 4 25.72 0.10 21.02
CA ARG A 4 24.49 -0.68 20.88
C ARG A 4 24.84 -2.15 21.06
N ILE A 5 24.61 -2.69 22.26
CA ILE A 5 24.47 -4.14 22.44
C ILE A 5 23.15 -4.53 21.78
N THR A 6 23.19 -4.88 20.49
CA THR A 6 22.09 -5.57 19.83
C THR A 6 22.06 -7.01 20.36
N GLN A 7 21.25 -7.26 21.38
CA GLN A 7 20.71 -8.61 21.57
C GLN A 7 20.00 -8.97 20.26
N LYS A 8 20.56 -9.89 19.47
CA LYS A 8 19.86 -10.47 18.33
C LYS A 8 18.59 -11.14 18.86
N SER A 9 17.45 -10.49 18.64
CA SER A 9 16.13 -11.10 18.82
C SER A 9 16.10 -12.38 17.99
N SER A 10 15.79 -13.52 18.62
CA SER A 10 15.61 -14.80 17.92
C SER A 10 14.25 -14.90 17.23
N LYS A 11 13.44 -13.82 17.26
CA LYS A 11 12.10 -13.78 16.68
C LYS A 11 12.17 -13.46 15.19
N PHE A 12 11.30 -14.09 14.42
CA PHE A 12 11.10 -13.74 13.03
C PHE A 12 10.32 -12.43 12.95
N LYS A 13 10.94 -11.40 12.36
CA LYS A 13 10.31 -10.09 12.18
C LYS A 13 9.35 -10.15 10.99
N VAL A 14 8.08 -9.88 11.23
CA VAL A 14 7.02 -9.87 10.21
C VAL A 14 6.58 -8.43 9.99
N PRO A 15 6.88 -7.83 8.83
CA PRO A 15 6.30 -6.56 8.43
C PRO A 15 4.81 -6.75 8.12
N VAL A 16 3.97 -5.96 8.78
CA VAL A 16 2.53 -5.96 8.63
C VAL A 16 2.12 -4.62 8.08
N GLY A 17 1.68 -4.61 6.83
CA GLY A 17 1.19 -3.41 6.20
C GLY A 17 -0.24 -3.10 6.59
N ILE A 18 -0.52 -1.81 6.81
CA ILE A 18 -1.80 -1.29 7.28
C ILE A 18 -2.23 -0.13 6.41
N TRP A 19 -3.46 -0.18 5.93
CA TRP A 19 -4.09 0.92 5.22
C TRP A 19 -5.49 1.20 5.77
N LYS A 20 -5.81 2.47 6.01
CA LYS A 20 -7.16 2.89 6.41
C LYS A 20 -7.98 3.19 5.16
N ASN A 21 -8.94 2.32 4.85
CA ASN A 21 -9.86 2.49 3.73
C ASN A 21 -11.27 2.77 4.27
N GLY A 22 -11.63 4.05 4.35
CA GLY A 22 -12.89 4.49 4.95
C GLY A 22 -12.98 4.10 6.44
N LYS A 23 -14.04 3.35 6.81
CA LYS A 23 -14.28 2.87 8.19
C LYS A 23 -13.68 1.50 8.49
N LYS A 24 -12.69 1.07 7.69
CA LYS A 24 -12.05 -0.24 7.79
C LYS A 24 -10.52 -0.09 7.69
N PHE A 25 -9.82 -1.00 8.35
CA PHE A 25 -8.40 -1.24 8.18
C PHE A 25 -8.20 -2.46 7.30
N GLU A 26 -7.41 -2.28 6.27
CA GLU A 26 -6.88 -3.33 5.42
C GLU A 26 -5.49 -3.72 5.93
N LEU A 27 -5.27 -5.01 6.12
CA LEU A 27 -4.00 -5.56 6.57
C LEU A 27 -3.49 -6.57 5.56
N ALA A 28 -2.17 -6.61 5.37
CA ALA A 28 -1.49 -7.65 4.62
C ALA A 28 -0.09 -7.93 5.21
N TRP A 29 0.39 -9.16 5.08
CA TRP A 29 1.74 -9.55 5.48
C TRP A 29 2.17 -10.87 4.82
N LEU A 30 3.47 -11.13 4.81
CA LEU A 30 4.06 -12.41 4.43
C LEU A 30 4.43 -13.18 5.70
N THR A 31 4.09 -14.46 5.77
CA THR A 31 4.47 -15.32 6.90
C THR A 31 5.85 -15.93 6.71
N LYS A 32 6.35 -16.65 7.72
CA LYS A 32 7.64 -17.35 7.62
C LYS A 32 7.59 -18.50 6.62
N THR A 33 6.43 -19.13 6.44
CA THR A 33 6.19 -20.10 5.36
C THR A 33 5.77 -19.43 4.06
N GLU A 34 6.07 -18.13 3.93
CA GLU A 34 6.02 -17.42 2.67
C GLU A 34 4.61 -17.30 2.07
N LYS A 35 3.60 -17.42 2.92
CA LYS A 35 2.20 -17.25 2.53
C LYS A 35 1.79 -15.79 2.66
N ILE A 36 1.10 -15.28 1.64
CA ILE A 36 0.46 -13.97 1.72
C ILE A 36 -0.80 -14.11 2.57
N CYS A 37 -0.85 -13.37 3.67
CA CYS A 37 -2.03 -13.22 4.50
C CYS A 37 -2.63 -11.82 4.32
N SER A 38 -3.95 -11.72 4.35
CA SER A 38 -4.64 -10.44 4.40
C SER A 38 -5.93 -10.54 5.22
N VAL A 39 -6.33 -9.43 5.83
CA VAL A 39 -7.60 -9.32 6.54
C VAL A 39 -8.11 -7.89 6.52
N THR A 40 -9.43 -7.73 6.44
CA THR A 40 -10.08 -6.42 6.59
C THR A 40 -10.82 -6.37 7.93
N ILE A 41 -10.58 -5.33 8.71
CA ILE A 41 -11.09 -5.18 10.08
C ILE A 41 -11.82 -3.84 10.20
N PRO A 42 -13.04 -3.77 10.77
CA PRO A 42 -13.69 -2.49 11.05
C PRO A 42 -12.84 -1.61 11.97
N GLU A 43 -12.82 -0.30 11.72
CA GLU A 43 -12.02 0.69 12.48
C GLU A 43 -12.23 0.57 14.00
N LYS A 44 -13.47 0.35 14.44
CA LYS A 44 -13.84 0.14 15.86
C LYS A 44 -13.12 -1.04 16.54
N LYS A 45 -12.50 -1.94 15.76
CA LYS A 45 -11.77 -3.13 16.22
C LYS A 45 -10.26 -3.00 16.04
N VAL A 46 -9.72 -1.79 15.83
CA VAL A 46 -8.27 -1.53 15.69
C VAL A 46 -7.44 -2.15 16.82
N HIS A 47 -7.91 -2.08 18.07
CA HIS A 47 -7.26 -2.70 19.23
C HIS A 47 -7.12 -4.23 19.17
N LYS A 48 -7.87 -4.90 18.27
CA LYS A 48 -7.80 -6.36 18.08
C LYS A 48 -6.78 -6.78 17.02
N ILE A 49 -6.25 -5.83 16.24
CA ILE A 49 -5.33 -6.10 15.12
C ILE A 49 -4.15 -6.98 15.56
N PRO A 50 -3.42 -6.69 16.67
CA PRO A 50 -2.27 -7.52 17.05
C PRO A 50 -2.63 -8.99 17.30
N ASN A 51 -3.75 -9.25 17.96
CA ASN A 51 -4.19 -10.61 18.24
C ASN A 51 -4.67 -11.33 16.98
N ILE A 52 -5.32 -10.61 16.05
CA ILE A 52 -5.77 -11.18 14.78
C ILE A 52 -4.58 -11.55 13.92
N VAL A 53 -3.62 -10.64 13.75
CA VAL A 53 -2.39 -10.88 12.96
C VAL A 53 -1.62 -12.06 13.53
N LEU A 54 -1.44 -12.13 14.86
CA LEU A 54 -0.80 -13.27 15.49
C LEU A 54 -1.56 -14.57 15.18
N LYS A 55 -2.88 -14.61 15.44
CA LYS A 55 -3.69 -15.82 15.22
C LYS A 55 -3.64 -16.31 13.77
N GLU A 56 -3.80 -15.40 12.81
CA GLU A 56 -3.81 -15.77 11.39
C GLU A 56 -2.41 -16.16 10.89
N THR A 57 -1.34 -15.52 11.38
CA THR A 57 0.05 -15.95 11.10
C THR A 57 0.29 -17.38 11.53
N LEU A 58 -0.13 -17.74 12.75
CA LEU A 58 0.06 -19.08 13.28
C LEU A 58 -0.73 -20.12 12.52
N ARG A 59 -1.96 -19.79 12.16
CA ARG A 59 -2.81 -20.64 11.35
C ARG A 59 -2.18 -20.89 9.98
N ALA A 60 -1.69 -19.84 9.33
CA ALA A 60 -1.05 -19.93 8.02
C ALA A 60 0.23 -20.77 8.06
N ASP A 61 1.04 -20.63 9.11
CA ASP A 61 2.27 -21.39 9.34
C ASP A 61 2.02 -22.78 9.96
N GLY A 62 0.77 -23.18 10.20
CA GLY A 62 0.41 -24.51 10.72
C GLY A 62 0.81 -24.75 12.19
N ILE A 63 1.03 -23.70 12.96
CA ILE A 63 1.49 -23.76 14.35
C ILE A 63 0.28 -23.82 15.30
N THR A 64 0.19 -24.89 16.10
CA THR A 64 -0.84 -25.02 17.13
C THR A 64 -0.45 -24.30 18.42
N SER A 65 -1.46 -23.74 19.09
CA SER A 65 -1.36 -22.85 20.24
C SER A 65 -0.75 -23.55 21.47
N GLY A 66 0.57 -23.54 21.58
CA GLY A 66 1.32 -23.99 22.77
C GLY A 66 2.73 -23.42 22.95
N GLN A 67 3.38 -22.91 21.89
CA GLN A 67 4.79 -22.45 21.92
C GLN A 67 5.01 -20.98 21.48
N VAL A 68 4.00 -20.13 21.56
CA VAL A 68 3.75 -19.22 20.44
C VAL A 68 4.23 -17.76 20.60
N ASN A 69 4.24 -17.20 21.81
CA ASN A 69 4.45 -15.75 21.98
C ASN A 69 5.90 -15.27 21.74
N ASN A 70 6.83 -16.20 21.49
CA ASN A 70 8.25 -15.90 21.29
C ASN A 70 8.79 -16.20 19.89
N LEU A 71 7.95 -16.56 18.92
CA LEU A 71 8.41 -16.86 17.56
C LEU A 71 8.38 -15.65 16.62
N TYR A 72 7.39 -14.78 16.78
CA TYR A 72 7.14 -13.66 15.87
C TYR A 72 7.29 -12.32 16.58
N GLU A 73 7.79 -11.35 15.84
CA GLU A 73 7.81 -9.93 16.19
C GLU A 73 7.16 -9.17 15.04
N PHE A 74 6.03 -8.51 15.31
CA PHE A 74 5.28 -7.79 14.28
C PHE A 74 5.69 -6.32 14.24
N SER A 75 6.01 -5.85 13.05
CA SER A 75 6.34 -4.45 12.77
C SER A 75 5.26 -3.85 11.90
N TYR A 76 4.54 -2.86 12.42
CA TYR A 76 3.42 -2.27 11.69
C TYR A 76 3.89 -1.13 10.81
N ILE A 77 3.54 -1.21 9.53
CA ILE A 77 3.95 -0.27 8.50
C ILE A 77 2.68 0.31 7.89
N SER A 78 2.60 1.63 7.82
CA SER A 78 1.51 2.30 7.12
C SER A 78 2.07 3.29 6.11
N ALA A 79 1.21 3.99 5.39
CA ALA A 79 1.61 4.93 4.37
C ALA A 79 0.77 6.21 4.43
N LEU A 80 1.36 7.34 4.10
CA LEU A 80 0.63 8.58 3.90
C LEU A 80 0.07 8.66 2.46
N PRO A 81 -1.14 9.23 2.30
CA PRO A 81 -1.62 9.68 1.00
C PRO A 81 -0.66 10.69 0.33
N PRO A 82 -0.54 10.69 -1.01
CA PRO A 82 0.42 11.55 -1.71
C PRO A 82 0.21 13.05 -1.46
N HIS A 83 -1.03 13.51 -1.28
CA HIS A 83 -1.30 14.94 -1.04
C HIS A 83 -0.77 15.47 0.31
N LEU A 84 -0.41 14.58 1.24
CA LEU A 84 0.19 14.95 2.53
C LEU A 84 1.72 14.98 2.48
N ILE A 85 2.33 14.54 1.37
CA ILE A 85 3.77 14.50 1.19
C ILE A 85 4.15 15.49 0.09
N TRP A 86 5.06 16.41 0.42
CA TRP A 86 5.80 17.13 -0.59
C TRP A 86 6.91 16.23 -1.14
N SER A 87 7.05 16.15 -2.46
CA SER A 87 8.10 15.34 -3.07
C SER A 87 8.75 16.04 -4.26
N LYS A 88 10.03 15.77 -4.45
CA LYS A 88 10.81 16.29 -5.57
C LYS A 88 11.92 15.33 -5.97
N SER A 89 12.02 15.08 -7.27
CA SER A 89 13.14 14.35 -7.86
C SER A 89 14.09 15.33 -8.54
N VAL A 90 15.39 15.20 -8.27
CA VAL A 90 16.44 15.97 -8.94
C VAL A 90 17.55 15.04 -9.45
N ILE A 91 18.17 15.40 -10.56
CA ILE A 91 19.36 14.72 -11.06
C ILE A 91 20.58 15.54 -10.63
N LEU A 92 21.48 14.89 -9.90
CA LEU A 92 22.75 15.45 -9.42
C LEU A 92 23.89 14.89 -10.27
N ALA A 93 24.85 15.75 -10.59
CA ALA A 93 26.11 15.33 -11.19
C ALA A 93 26.97 14.60 -10.15
N GLY A 94 27.65 13.53 -10.57
CA GLY A 94 28.50 12.74 -9.69
C GLY A 94 27.74 11.73 -8.83
N ASN A 95 28.41 11.27 -7.78
CA ASN A 95 27.86 10.35 -6.78
C ASN A 95 28.03 10.98 -5.38
N PRO A 96 27.15 11.91 -4.99
CA PRO A 96 27.30 12.63 -3.73
C PRO A 96 27.26 11.67 -2.53
N THR A 97 28.01 12.02 -1.50
CA THR A 97 28.00 11.37 -0.19
C THR A 97 26.66 11.59 0.52
N ALA A 98 26.38 10.80 1.57
CA ALA A 98 25.16 10.96 2.35
C ALA A 98 25.04 12.37 2.95
N LEU A 99 26.13 12.91 3.49
CA LEU A 99 26.16 14.27 4.04
C LEU A 99 25.87 15.35 2.99
N GLU A 100 26.36 15.17 1.76
CA GLU A 100 26.07 16.10 0.66
C GLU A 100 24.61 16.00 0.22
N CYS A 101 24.03 14.79 0.18
CA CYS A 101 22.60 14.59 -0.05
C CYS A 101 21.76 15.27 1.03
N GLU A 102 22.06 15.07 2.32
CA GLU A 102 21.34 15.67 3.44
C GLU A 102 21.34 17.20 3.36
N ARG A 103 22.51 17.81 3.15
CA ARG A 103 22.63 19.28 2.98
C ARG A 103 21.86 19.79 1.77
N PHE A 104 21.87 19.04 0.67
CA PHE A 104 21.10 19.39 -0.52
C PHE A 104 19.59 19.33 -0.23
N CYS A 105 19.13 18.32 0.51
CA CYS A 105 17.74 18.20 0.95
C CYS A 105 17.34 19.40 1.82
N GLU A 106 18.12 19.71 2.85
CA GLU A 106 17.88 20.86 3.74
C GLU A 106 17.77 22.17 2.95
N PHE A 107 18.76 22.45 2.10
CA PHE A 107 18.76 23.66 1.25
C PHE A 107 17.56 23.72 0.30
N THR A 108 17.17 22.58 -0.29
CA THR A 108 16.03 22.51 -1.20
C THR A 108 14.73 22.79 -0.45
N LEU A 109 14.56 22.15 0.72
CA LEU A 109 13.38 22.29 1.55
C LEU A 109 13.24 23.74 2.04
N GLU A 110 14.29 24.33 2.65
CA GLU A 110 14.27 25.73 3.12
C GLU A 110 13.79 26.75 2.07
N ARG A 111 13.97 26.45 0.78
CA ARG A 111 13.57 27.32 -0.32
C ARG A 111 12.17 27.04 -0.88
N GLU A 112 11.68 25.81 -0.77
CA GLU A 112 10.50 25.36 -1.52
C GLU A 112 9.30 25.03 -0.64
N ILE A 113 9.52 24.69 0.63
CA ILE A 113 8.41 24.49 1.57
C ILE A 113 8.03 25.80 2.27
N PRO A 114 6.74 26.05 2.52
CA PRO A 114 6.28 27.29 3.14
C PRO A 114 6.41 27.31 4.68
N PHE A 115 7.11 26.34 5.28
CA PHE A 115 7.23 26.15 6.72
C PHE A 115 8.71 26.02 7.14
N PRO A 116 9.05 26.29 8.41
CA PRO A 116 10.39 26.06 8.92
C PRO A 116 10.82 24.60 8.77
N ILE A 117 12.10 24.37 8.45
CA ILE A 117 12.66 23.01 8.34
C ILE A 117 12.54 22.23 9.65
N ASP A 118 12.59 22.93 10.80
CA ASP A 118 12.40 22.36 12.13
C ASP A 118 11.00 21.75 12.34
N ASP A 119 10.00 22.12 11.54
CA ASP A 119 8.63 21.60 11.61
C ASP A 119 8.38 20.48 10.60
N VAL A 120 9.43 19.99 9.94
CA VAL A 120 9.33 18.98 8.88
C VAL A 120 10.09 17.71 9.23
N HIS A 121 9.47 16.57 8.93
CA HIS A 121 10.17 15.30 8.76
C HIS A 121 10.47 15.13 7.28
N PHE A 122 11.72 14.85 6.95
CA PHE A 122 12.10 14.53 5.58
C PHE A 122 12.98 13.28 5.52
N ASP A 123 12.95 12.63 4.37
CA ASP A 123 13.83 11.53 4.01
C ASP A 123 14.13 11.62 2.51
N TYR A 124 15.11 10.86 2.04
CA TYR A 124 15.46 10.83 0.63
C TYR A 124 15.91 9.45 0.15
N ARG A 125 15.74 9.23 -1.15
CA ARG A 125 16.26 8.06 -1.87
C ARG A 125 17.26 8.50 -2.92
N LYS A 126 18.48 7.96 -2.86
CA LYS A 126 19.50 8.15 -3.90
C LYS A 126 19.54 6.94 -4.82
N THR A 127 19.33 7.16 -6.11
CA THR A 127 19.45 6.14 -7.16
C THR A 127 20.61 6.51 -8.08
N PRO A 128 21.68 5.70 -8.18
CA PRO A 128 22.76 5.94 -9.13
C PRO A 128 22.23 5.97 -10.57
N LEU A 129 22.69 6.95 -11.36
CA LEU A 129 22.36 7.14 -12.77
C LEU A 129 23.66 7.23 -13.61
N GLY A 130 23.59 6.89 -14.89
CA GLY A 130 24.71 7.04 -15.82
C GLY A 130 25.72 5.88 -15.82
N GLN A 131 26.69 5.95 -16.73
CA GLN A 131 27.75 4.95 -16.88
C GLN A 131 28.94 5.28 -15.98
N GLN A 132 29.84 4.32 -15.74
CA GLN A 132 30.98 4.46 -14.81
C GLN A 132 31.86 5.71 -15.04
N ASN A 133 31.93 6.23 -16.27
CA ASN A 133 32.77 7.37 -16.64
C ASN A 133 32.09 8.73 -16.47
N GLU A 134 30.75 8.77 -16.35
CA GLU A 134 29.96 9.99 -16.10
C GLU A 134 28.89 9.66 -15.06
N PRO A 135 29.28 9.47 -13.79
CA PRO A 135 28.33 9.13 -12.75
C PRO A 135 27.39 10.31 -12.54
N SER A 136 26.11 10.01 -12.46
CA SER A 136 25.07 10.92 -11.97
C SER A 136 24.28 10.18 -10.90
N SER A 137 23.44 10.89 -10.17
CA SER A 137 22.54 10.27 -9.20
C SER A 137 21.22 11.00 -9.22
N GLN A 138 20.13 10.26 -9.24
CA GLN A 138 18.83 10.81 -8.91
C GLN A 138 18.68 10.88 -7.40
N LEU A 139 18.16 11.99 -6.91
CA LEU A 139 17.77 12.17 -5.53
C LEU A 139 16.27 12.44 -5.48
N ASP A 140 15.51 11.51 -4.92
CA ASP A 140 14.08 11.69 -4.60
C ASP A 140 13.96 12.15 -3.16
N ILE A 141 13.41 13.34 -2.93
CA ILE A 141 13.26 13.97 -1.62
C ILE A 141 11.78 13.88 -1.24
N PHE A 142 11.50 13.52 0.00
CA PHE A 142 10.16 13.44 0.57
C PHE A 142 10.11 14.24 1.86
N ALA A 143 9.08 15.07 2.03
CA ALA A 143 8.88 15.86 3.23
C ALA A 143 7.41 15.86 3.65
N VAL A 144 7.19 15.80 4.97
CA VAL A 144 5.89 15.89 5.59
C VAL A 144 5.98 16.80 6.81
N HIS A 145 4.95 17.61 7.03
CA HIS A 145 4.84 18.42 8.24
C HIS A 145 4.71 17.51 9.47
N LYS A 146 5.51 17.74 10.52
CA LYS A 146 5.57 16.86 11.72
C LYS A 146 4.19 16.58 12.31
N LYS A 147 3.41 17.64 12.54
CA LYS A 147 2.03 17.54 13.03
C LYS A 147 1.15 16.63 12.15
N THR A 148 1.26 16.71 10.82
CA THR A 148 0.46 15.88 9.91
C THR A 148 0.82 14.39 10.05
N ALA A 149 2.11 14.08 10.18
CA ALA A 149 2.56 12.72 10.43
C ALA A 149 2.11 12.21 11.82
N GLU A 150 2.22 13.06 12.83
CA GLU A 150 1.78 12.76 14.21
C GLU A 150 0.28 12.51 14.29
N ASP A 151 -0.55 13.42 13.75
CA ASP A 151 -2.01 13.28 13.69
C ASP A 151 -2.42 12.00 12.95
N TYR A 152 -1.70 11.65 11.87
CA TYR A 152 -1.93 10.40 11.15
C TYR A 152 -1.61 9.17 12.00
N ILE A 153 -0.45 9.15 12.66
CA ILE A 153 -0.04 8.04 13.55
C ILE A 153 -1.00 7.90 14.74
N GLU A 154 -1.46 9.02 15.30
CA GLU A 154 -2.43 9.03 16.39
C GLU A 154 -3.76 8.38 15.96
N SER A 155 -4.18 8.62 14.72
CA SER A 155 -5.39 7.99 14.16
C SER A 155 -5.30 6.45 14.03
N LEU A 156 -4.10 5.89 14.15
CA LEU A 156 -3.82 4.45 14.07
C LEU A 156 -3.64 3.79 15.45
N GLN A 157 -3.77 4.55 16.55
CA GLN A 157 -3.69 3.99 17.90
C GLN A 157 -4.73 2.87 18.13
N PRO A 158 -4.39 1.82 18.90
CA PRO A 158 -3.19 1.67 19.73
C PRO A 158 -1.99 1.04 19.01
N LEU A 159 -1.99 1.01 17.67
CA LEU A 159 -0.89 0.40 16.92
C LEU A 159 0.35 1.28 16.99
N ARG A 160 1.49 0.66 17.28
CA ARG A 160 2.79 1.31 17.16
C ARG A 160 3.29 1.18 15.72
N ILE A 161 3.09 2.23 14.94
CA ILE A 161 3.60 2.31 13.57
C ILE A 161 5.12 2.54 13.61
N GLU A 162 5.88 1.66 12.97
CA GLU A 162 7.35 1.74 12.90
C GLU A 162 7.84 2.48 11.67
N VAL A 163 7.08 2.39 10.57
CA VAL A 163 7.41 3.02 9.29
C VAL A 163 6.17 3.69 8.73
N LEU A 164 6.35 4.92 8.28
CA LEU A 164 5.35 5.70 7.56
C LEU A 164 5.86 5.93 6.14
N ASP A 165 5.36 5.13 5.21
CA ASP A 165 5.77 5.13 3.81
C ASP A 165 4.92 6.08 2.96
N HIS A 166 5.19 6.14 1.66
CA HIS A 166 4.43 6.89 0.67
C HIS A 166 3.52 5.94 -0.11
N SER A 167 2.20 6.15 -0.12
CA SER A 167 1.28 5.14 -0.68
C SER A 167 1.44 4.91 -2.19
N ALA A 168 1.83 5.93 -2.96
CA ALA A 168 2.23 5.75 -4.36
C ALA A 168 3.38 4.73 -4.54
N TYR A 169 4.37 4.73 -3.66
CA TYR A 169 5.47 3.76 -3.69
C TYR A 169 5.03 2.38 -3.20
N CYS A 170 4.08 2.30 -2.27
CA CYS A 170 3.42 1.04 -1.93
C CYS A 170 2.75 0.42 -3.16
N LEU A 171 2.02 1.22 -3.94
CA LEU A 171 1.38 0.79 -5.18
C LEU A 171 2.41 0.33 -6.22
N LEU A 172 3.51 1.09 -6.42
CA LEU A 172 4.59 0.68 -7.33
C LEU A 172 5.17 -0.69 -6.96
N ARG A 173 5.42 -0.95 -5.67
CA ARG A 173 5.90 -2.27 -5.24
C ARG A 173 4.92 -3.38 -5.56
N CYS A 174 3.62 -3.14 -5.47
CA CYS A 174 2.61 -4.12 -5.89
C CYS A 174 2.61 -4.32 -7.41
N ILE A 175 2.69 -3.23 -8.18
CA ILE A 175 2.73 -3.26 -9.65
C ILE A 175 3.91 -4.09 -10.15
N ASP A 176 5.10 -3.89 -9.57
CA ASP A 176 6.32 -4.63 -9.90
C ASP A 176 6.16 -6.14 -9.76
N ILE A 177 5.19 -6.61 -8.98
CA ILE A 177 4.93 -8.04 -8.73
C ILE A 177 3.85 -8.58 -9.65
N ILE A 178 2.76 -7.83 -9.85
CA ILE A 178 1.58 -8.32 -10.57
C ILE A 178 1.67 -8.09 -12.08
N ALA A 179 2.48 -7.13 -12.51
CA ALA A 179 2.67 -6.78 -13.91
C ALA A 179 4.13 -6.41 -14.19
N PRO A 180 5.10 -7.29 -13.89
CA PRO A 180 6.52 -7.03 -14.10
C PRO A 180 6.84 -6.71 -15.57
N GLU A 181 6.08 -7.24 -16.52
CA GLU A 181 6.19 -6.97 -17.95
C GLU A 181 5.82 -5.54 -18.33
N ARG A 182 5.08 -4.84 -17.47
CA ARG A 182 4.70 -3.43 -17.63
C ARG A 182 5.63 -2.48 -16.88
N LYS A 183 6.74 -2.99 -16.36
CA LYS A 183 7.79 -2.16 -15.82
C LYS A 183 8.43 -1.36 -16.96
N ASN A 184 8.54 -0.05 -16.79
CA ASN A 184 9.06 0.91 -17.80
C ASN A 184 8.21 1.09 -19.07
N THR A 185 6.97 0.58 -19.11
CA THR A 185 6.02 1.03 -20.14
C THR A 185 5.44 2.37 -19.71
N ASN A 186 5.02 3.21 -20.67
CA ASN A 186 4.35 4.50 -20.37
C ASN A 186 2.91 4.23 -19.90
N THR A 187 2.76 3.53 -18.78
CA THR A 187 1.48 3.06 -18.24
C THR A 187 0.99 3.96 -17.12
N LEU A 188 -0.22 4.47 -17.27
CA LEU A 188 -0.94 5.15 -16.21
C LEU A 188 -1.70 4.13 -15.37
N TRP A 189 -1.34 4.04 -14.10
CA TRP A 189 -2.02 3.21 -13.11
C TRP A 189 -2.97 4.07 -12.29
N ILE A 190 -4.22 3.64 -12.17
CA ILE A 190 -5.27 4.35 -11.45
C ILE A 190 -5.75 3.46 -10.30
N TYR A 191 -5.27 3.73 -9.10
CA TYR A 191 -5.77 3.09 -7.89
C TYR A 191 -7.00 3.82 -7.37
N LEU A 192 -7.96 3.06 -6.85
CA LEU A 192 -9.17 3.59 -6.23
C LEU A 192 -9.41 2.94 -4.87
N ASP A 193 -9.82 3.78 -3.92
CA ASP A 193 -10.39 3.35 -2.64
C ASP A 193 -11.45 4.36 -2.14
N HIS A 194 -11.87 4.23 -0.87
CA HIS A 194 -12.87 5.13 -0.28
C HIS A 194 -12.35 6.57 -0.11
N SER A 195 -11.05 6.79 -0.17
CA SER A 195 -10.42 8.12 -0.08
C SER A 195 -10.29 8.80 -1.45
N GLY A 196 -10.69 8.12 -2.53
CA GLY A 196 -10.67 8.63 -3.90
C GLY A 196 -9.65 7.88 -4.77
N PHE A 197 -9.05 8.60 -5.71
CA PHE A 197 -8.13 8.05 -6.69
C PHE A 197 -6.69 8.46 -6.43
N ILE A 198 -5.78 7.52 -6.70
CA ILE A 198 -4.34 7.77 -6.81
C ILE A 198 -3.90 7.33 -8.20
N LEU A 199 -3.45 8.29 -9.00
CA LEU A 199 -2.93 8.07 -10.34
C LEU A 199 -1.40 8.13 -10.28
N ILE A 200 -0.74 7.08 -10.78
CA ILE A 200 0.72 6.99 -10.80
C ILE A 200 1.23 6.56 -12.16
N ARG A 201 2.34 7.18 -12.58
CA ARG A 201 3.05 6.81 -13.80
C ARG A 201 4.54 7.05 -13.61
N GLU A 202 5.36 6.03 -13.89
CA GLU A 202 6.81 6.16 -13.86
C GLU A 202 7.31 6.59 -15.25
N ARG A 203 8.10 7.68 -15.31
CA ARG A 203 8.62 8.22 -16.57
C ARG A 203 10.03 8.80 -16.37
N TYR A 204 11.00 8.31 -17.14
CA TYR A 204 12.40 8.81 -17.12
C TYR A 204 13.01 8.93 -15.72
N GLY A 205 12.75 7.95 -14.86
CA GLY A 205 13.22 7.95 -13.47
C GLY A 205 12.33 8.75 -12.50
N GLN A 206 11.40 9.57 -12.98
CA GLN A 206 10.48 10.31 -12.12
C GLN A 206 9.16 9.55 -11.91
N LEU A 207 8.66 9.56 -10.68
CA LEU A 207 7.29 9.15 -10.40
C LEU A 207 6.34 10.35 -10.52
N GLN A 208 5.46 10.31 -11.51
CA GLN A 208 4.36 11.26 -11.65
C GLN A 208 3.17 10.78 -10.82
N VAL A 209 2.69 11.62 -9.90
CA VAL A 209 1.58 11.28 -9.00
C VAL A 209 0.49 12.35 -9.07
N MET A 210 -0.76 11.93 -9.06
CA MET A 210 -1.91 12.81 -8.84
C MET A 210 -2.91 12.11 -7.92
N GLN A 211 -3.48 12.85 -6.97
CA GLN A 211 -4.55 12.34 -6.12
C GLN A 211 -5.80 13.22 -6.29
N GLN A 212 -6.97 12.58 -6.33
CA GLN A 212 -8.25 13.26 -6.34
C GLN A 212 -9.21 12.57 -5.36
N ALA A 213 -9.76 13.32 -4.41
CA ALA A 213 -10.60 12.76 -3.34
C ALA A 213 -12.01 12.40 -3.80
N GLU A 214 -12.53 13.10 -4.81
CA GLU A 214 -13.89 12.87 -5.30
C GLU A 214 -13.92 11.70 -6.28
N ILE A 215 -14.83 10.74 -6.01
CA ILE A 215 -15.11 9.63 -6.92
C ILE A 215 -15.79 10.20 -8.18
N GLY A 216 -15.25 9.88 -9.34
CA GLY A 216 -15.62 10.49 -10.62
C GLY A 216 -15.28 9.60 -11.81
N ASP A 217 -15.39 10.17 -13.00
CA ASP A 217 -15.17 9.47 -14.26
C ASP A 217 -13.67 9.20 -14.51
N LEU A 218 -13.33 7.95 -14.81
CA LEU A 218 -11.97 7.51 -15.14
C LEU A 218 -11.41 8.23 -16.37
N ILE A 219 -12.27 8.60 -17.33
CA ILE A 219 -11.85 9.35 -18.52
C ILE A 219 -11.44 10.78 -18.13
N GLU A 220 -12.24 11.45 -17.30
CA GLU A 220 -11.93 12.78 -16.80
C GLU A 220 -10.61 12.80 -16.00
N LEU A 221 -10.41 11.80 -15.12
CA LEU A 221 -9.20 11.67 -14.34
C LEU A 221 -7.96 11.48 -15.20
N LYS A 222 -8.04 10.61 -16.22
CA LYS A 222 -6.99 10.45 -17.22
C LYS A 222 -6.69 11.79 -17.90
N ASN A 223 -7.72 12.49 -18.39
CA ASN A 223 -7.54 13.76 -19.10
C ASN A 223 -6.89 14.83 -18.22
N LYS A 224 -7.26 14.92 -16.94
CA LYS A 224 -6.60 15.81 -15.97
C LYS A 224 -5.12 15.45 -15.77
N PHE A 225 -4.83 14.15 -15.69
CA PHE A 225 -3.45 13.68 -15.56
C PHE A 225 -2.61 14.05 -16.79
N VAL A 226 -3.13 13.80 -17.99
CA VAL A 226 -2.48 14.17 -19.26
C VAL A 226 -2.31 15.68 -19.37
N ALA A 227 -3.32 16.47 -19.01
CA ALA A 227 -3.21 17.94 -19.01
C ALA A 227 -2.12 18.45 -18.07
N ARG A 228 -1.89 17.77 -16.93
CA ARG A 228 -0.85 18.12 -15.95
C ARG A 228 0.56 17.78 -16.43
N TYR A 229 0.73 16.62 -17.08
CA TYR A 229 2.06 16.07 -17.40
C TYR A 229 2.44 16.12 -18.89
N GLY A 230 1.50 16.46 -19.76
CA GLY A 230 1.73 16.87 -21.15
C GLY A 230 1.76 15.76 -22.20
N ASP A 231 1.63 14.49 -21.82
CA ASP A 231 1.71 13.35 -22.75
C ASP A 231 0.73 12.22 -22.42
N GLU A 232 0.19 11.62 -23.48
CA GLU A 232 -0.73 10.47 -23.40
C GLU A 232 0.01 9.20 -22.92
N PRO A 233 -0.58 8.43 -22.00
CA PRO A 233 -0.07 7.12 -21.64
C PRO A 233 -0.32 6.12 -22.78
N GLU A 234 0.62 5.18 -22.97
CA GLU A 234 0.48 4.05 -23.90
C GLU A 234 -0.59 3.06 -23.41
N HIS A 235 -0.69 2.90 -22.09
CA HIS A 235 -1.66 2.01 -21.45
C HIS A 235 -2.30 2.69 -20.24
N CYS A 236 -3.56 2.39 -19.98
CA CYS A 236 -4.24 2.79 -18.76
C CYS A 236 -4.75 1.55 -18.04
N ILE A 237 -4.46 1.43 -16.74
CA ILE A 237 -4.85 0.27 -15.94
C ILE A 237 -5.46 0.75 -14.64
N ALA A 238 -6.68 0.34 -14.36
CA ALA A 238 -7.36 0.65 -13.11
C ALA A 238 -7.22 -0.50 -12.12
N MET A 239 -6.90 -0.18 -10.87
CA MET A 239 -6.68 -1.13 -9.78
C MET A 239 -7.78 -0.99 -8.73
N ASN A 240 -8.20 -2.12 -8.14
CA ASN A 240 -9.20 -2.17 -7.04
C ASN A 240 -10.61 -1.65 -7.40
N CYS A 241 -10.97 -1.67 -8.69
CA CYS A 241 -12.22 -1.07 -9.18
C CYS A 241 -13.50 -1.86 -8.89
N ASP A 242 -13.41 -3.18 -8.60
CA ASP A 242 -14.61 -4.01 -8.43
C ASP A 242 -15.40 -3.70 -7.15
N ASN A 243 -14.79 -2.99 -6.21
CA ASN A 243 -15.46 -2.47 -5.03
C ASN A 243 -16.41 -1.28 -5.33
N PHE A 244 -16.35 -0.70 -6.54
CA PHE A 244 -17.06 0.52 -6.92
C PHE A 244 -17.90 0.31 -8.18
N ARG A 245 -19.02 -0.43 -8.03
CA ARG A 245 -19.97 -0.76 -9.12
C ARG A 245 -20.56 0.45 -9.86
N HIS A 246 -20.43 1.65 -9.31
CA HIS A 246 -20.95 2.88 -9.92
C HIS A 246 -19.97 3.56 -10.88
N ILE A 247 -18.73 3.07 -10.99
CA ILE A 247 -17.75 3.64 -11.91
C ILE A 247 -17.97 3.07 -13.30
N ILE A 248 -18.16 3.97 -14.25
CA ILE A 248 -18.24 3.64 -15.67
C ILE A 248 -16.84 3.18 -16.11
N LYS A 249 -16.75 1.92 -16.56
CA LYS A 249 -15.52 1.30 -17.03
C LYS A 249 -15.30 1.62 -18.52
N PRO A 250 -14.30 2.44 -18.91
CA PRO A 250 -14.03 2.72 -20.32
C PRO A 250 -13.40 1.51 -21.03
N ASP A 251 -13.70 1.34 -22.32
CA ASP A 251 -13.23 0.21 -23.13
C ASP A 251 -11.71 0.20 -23.37
N PHE A 252 -11.05 1.35 -23.30
CA PHE A 252 -9.60 1.48 -23.54
C PHE A 252 -8.73 1.13 -22.33
N MET A 253 -9.34 0.79 -21.20
CA MET A 253 -8.67 0.64 -19.91
C MET A 253 -8.68 -0.82 -19.46
N ASP A 254 -7.51 -1.35 -19.08
CA ASP A 254 -7.43 -2.66 -18.46
C ASP A 254 -7.77 -2.55 -16.96
N TYR A 255 -8.20 -3.66 -16.35
CA TYR A 255 -8.53 -3.71 -14.92
C TYR A 255 -7.73 -4.80 -14.22
N GLN A 256 -7.08 -4.43 -13.12
CA GLN A 256 -6.32 -5.34 -12.29
C GLN A 256 -6.95 -5.47 -10.90
N LEU A 257 -7.25 -6.71 -10.52
CA LEU A 257 -7.66 -7.07 -9.18
C LEU A 257 -6.58 -7.90 -8.49
N MET A 258 -6.48 -7.74 -7.18
CA MET A 258 -5.70 -8.61 -6.31
C MET A 258 -6.60 -9.19 -5.23
N SER A 259 -6.32 -10.42 -4.80
CA SER A 259 -6.94 -11.02 -3.61
C SER A 259 -6.51 -10.35 -2.30
N VAL A 260 -5.52 -9.46 -2.37
CA VAL A 260 -4.96 -8.75 -1.21
C VAL A 260 -5.04 -7.23 -1.42
N PRO A 261 -5.20 -6.45 -0.34
CA PRO A 261 -5.32 -5.00 -0.48
C PRO A 261 -3.99 -4.37 -0.91
N PHE A 262 -4.00 -3.63 -2.03
CA PHE A 262 -2.79 -3.11 -2.68
C PHE A 262 -1.91 -2.28 -1.74
N ILE A 263 -2.41 -1.20 -1.14
CA ILE A 263 -1.56 -0.31 -0.32
C ILE A 263 -1.05 -1.03 0.93
N ALA A 264 -1.89 -1.81 1.61
CA ALA A 264 -1.48 -2.60 2.77
C ALA A 264 -0.41 -3.64 2.36
N PHE A 265 -0.58 -4.34 1.24
CA PHE A 265 0.41 -5.29 0.76
C PHE A 265 1.71 -4.60 0.38
N GLY A 266 1.65 -3.47 -0.33
CA GLY A 266 2.79 -2.63 -0.64
C GLY A 266 3.57 -2.22 0.62
N CYS A 267 2.87 -1.82 1.69
CA CYS A 267 3.49 -1.53 2.99
C CYS A 267 4.19 -2.76 3.59
N ALA A 268 3.56 -3.93 3.52
CA ALA A 268 4.13 -5.17 4.04
C ALA A 268 5.39 -5.62 3.31
N LEU A 269 5.57 -5.18 2.07
CA LEU A 269 6.77 -5.43 1.28
C LEU A 269 7.94 -4.50 1.64
N TRP A 270 7.77 -3.56 2.57
CA TRP A 270 8.86 -2.69 2.97
C TRP A 270 9.96 -3.48 3.73
N GLY A 271 11.23 -3.18 3.42
CA GLY A 271 12.39 -3.76 4.11
C GLY A 271 12.48 -5.28 4.00
N GLU A 272 12.34 -5.98 5.13
CA GLU A 272 12.40 -7.45 5.18
C GLU A 272 11.30 -8.12 4.35
N GLY A 273 10.16 -7.45 4.12
CA GLY A 273 9.08 -7.99 3.30
C GLY A 273 9.49 -8.21 1.84
N GLN A 274 10.23 -7.26 1.26
CA GLN A 274 10.75 -7.40 -0.10
C GLN A 274 11.77 -8.53 -0.20
N LYS A 275 12.61 -8.71 0.84
CA LYS A 275 13.59 -9.80 0.87
C LYS A 275 12.90 -11.16 0.87
N LEU A 276 11.90 -11.33 1.73
CA LEU A 276 11.07 -12.53 1.78
C LEU A 276 10.40 -12.81 0.43
N LEU A 277 9.93 -11.78 -0.27
CA LEU A 277 9.35 -11.95 -1.60
C LEU A 277 10.38 -12.32 -2.67
N ASN A 278 11.60 -11.78 -2.62
CA ASN A 278 12.61 -12.10 -3.63
C ASN A 278 13.10 -13.55 -3.52
N ASP A 279 13.05 -14.13 -2.32
CA ASP A 279 13.34 -15.56 -2.08
C ASP A 279 12.21 -16.47 -2.61
N LEU A 280 11.06 -15.86 -2.91
CA LEU A 280 9.83 -16.47 -3.35
C LEU A 280 9.62 -16.25 -4.85
N GLU A 281 9.79 -17.28 -5.68
CA GLU A 281 9.28 -17.30 -7.06
C GLU A 281 7.72 -17.34 -7.08
N ILE A 282 7.03 -16.50 -6.28
CA ILE A 282 5.57 -16.46 -6.23
C ILE A 282 5.05 -15.87 -7.55
N THR A 283 4.37 -16.71 -8.32
CA THR A 283 3.42 -16.24 -9.33
C THR A 283 2.13 -15.79 -8.61
N ILE A 284 1.95 -14.48 -8.41
CA ILE A 284 0.63 -13.94 -8.07
C ILE A 284 -0.23 -14.04 -9.33
N LYS A 285 -1.05 -15.09 -9.44
CA LYS A 285 -2.01 -15.19 -10.56
C LYS A 285 -3.12 -14.14 -10.36
N PRO A 286 -3.41 -13.29 -11.37
CA PRO A 286 -4.65 -12.53 -11.40
C PRO A 286 -5.84 -13.49 -11.23
N ILE A 287 -6.83 -13.12 -10.43
CA ILE A 287 -8.05 -13.93 -10.30
C ILE A 287 -8.97 -13.59 -11.48
N GLU A 288 -9.24 -14.57 -12.35
CA GLU A 288 -10.43 -14.56 -13.20
C GLU A 288 -11.63 -15.00 -12.32
N ILE A 289 -12.56 -14.09 -12.04
CA ILE A 289 -13.76 -14.43 -11.26
C ILE A 289 -14.90 -14.76 -12.22
N GLU A 290 -15.29 -16.04 -12.29
CA GLU A 290 -16.64 -16.42 -12.72
C GLU A 290 -17.63 -16.08 -11.59
N LEU A 291 -18.48 -15.08 -11.82
CA LEU A 291 -19.54 -14.70 -10.89
C LEU A 291 -20.65 -15.76 -10.90
N THR A 292 -20.68 -16.64 -9.91
CA THR A 292 -21.92 -17.35 -9.54
C THR A 292 -22.67 -16.50 -8.52
N LEU A 293 -23.74 -15.86 -8.98
CA LEU A 293 -24.73 -15.19 -8.13
C LEU A 293 -25.52 -16.28 -7.38
N ALA A 294 -25.31 -16.41 -6.08
CA ALA A 294 -26.26 -17.07 -5.19
C ALA A 294 -27.12 -15.97 -4.55
N ASP A 295 -28.36 -15.85 -5.02
CA ASP A 295 -29.42 -15.09 -4.37
C ASP A 295 -29.82 -15.79 -3.07
N GLU A 296 -29.41 -15.25 -1.92
CA GLU A 296 -30.08 -15.53 -0.64
C GLU A 296 -30.94 -14.32 -0.30
N SER A 297 -32.23 -14.43 -0.62
CA SER A 297 -33.27 -13.56 -0.07
C SER A 297 -33.79 -14.18 1.23
N ASP A 298 -33.39 -13.60 2.35
CA ASP A 298 -34.03 -13.80 3.65
C ASP A 298 -35.46 -13.25 3.59
N ASN A 299 -36.45 -14.14 3.78
CA ASN A 299 -37.84 -13.76 4.02
C ASN A 299 -38.27 -14.27 5.41
N PRO A 300 -38.41 -13.41 6.43
CA PRO A 300 -38.91 -13.80 7.73
C PRO A 300 -40.41 -13.49 7.79
N ASN A 301 -41.29 -14.52 7.81
CA ASN A 301 -42.62 -14.51 8.45
C ASN A 301 -43.47 -15.73 8.03
N HIS A 302 -43.57 -16.75 8.88
CA HIS A 302 -44.90 -17.27 9.28
C HIS A 302 -44.80 -18.21 10.49
N TYR A 303 -45.52 -17.83 11.54
CA TYR A 303 -45.84 -18.60 12.74
C TYR A 303 -47.18 -19.31 12.52
N GLY A 304 -47.31 -20.52 13.06
CA GLY A 304 -48.58 -21.19 13.40
C GLY A 304 -49.23 -21.98 12.25
N GLU A 305 -49.83 -23.17 12.42
CA GLU A 305 -50.33 -23.87 13.60
C GLU A 305 -50.38 -25.39 13.33
N LYS A 306 -50.37 -26.18 14.40
CA LYS A 306 -50.78 -27.58 14.41
C LYS A 306 -52.31 -27.67 14.31
N HIS A 307 -52.84 -28.64 13.56
CA HIS A 307 -53.98 -29.44 14.03
C HIS A 307 -54.08 -30.76 13.25
N ASP A 308 -54.07 -31.86 14.00
CA ASP A 308 -54.47 -33.19 13.56
C ASP A 308 -55.94 -33.21 13.14
N ALA A 309 -56.25 -33.94 12.06
CA ALA A 309 -57.55 -34.58 11.86
C ALA A 309 -57.37 -35.89 11.08
N GLN A 310 -57.51 -37.00 11.80
CA GLN A 310 -57.79 -38.32 11.24
C GLN A 310 -59.19 -38.32 10.62
N VAL A 311 -59.35 -38.96 9.45
CA VAL A 311 -60.54 -39.77 9.15
C VAL A 311 -60.06 -41.00 8.39
N LEU A 312 -60.15 -42.16 9.06
CA LEU A 312 -60.05 -43.48 8.46
C LEU A 312 -61.35 -43.79 7.71
N HIS A 313 -61.23 -44.16 6.43
CA HIS A 313 -61.96 -45.26 5.81
C HIS A 313 -61.05 -45.92 4.77
#